data_AF-A0A940AG85-F1
#
_entry.id   AF-A0A940AG85-F1
#
_cell.length_a   1.000
_cell.length_b   1.000
_cell.length_c   1.000
_cell.angle_alpha   90.00
_cell.angle_beta   90.00
_cell.angle_gamma   90.00
#
_symmetry.space_group_name_H-M   'P 1'
#
loop_
_entity.id
_entity.type
_entity.pdbx_description
1 polymer ?
#
loop_
_entity_poly.entity_id
_entity_poly.type
_entity_poly.pdbx_seq_one_letter_code
_entity_poly.pdbx_strand_id
1 'polypeptide(L)'
;MTDFYKVLGVRQNATLAEIKRAYREKVKNLHPDLTGDITRKDEFNEVVHAYRVLSDTRQRSIFDESSFFKSKQSGHKSESFNYYKWLSERQDYESRAKLIFYTLMRNKEDEAVAEFKRMQTNHPDFTLKDYFTREDFMDYGYILAEELVIRAEYYDAFLLLEQIIKMEYSYRYFYIFFPEVISFTLNILKRNIDTVINDELALDVYERALDLELGKTNDAFFLRKMSEEYRRLGDTATAEICLRESSKMLE
;
A
#
# COMPACT_ATOMS: atom_id res chain seq x y z
N MET A 1 -6.71 -23.76 -1.05
CA MET A 1 -5.62 -23.02 -0.37
C MET A 1 -4.32 -23.70 -0.77
N THR A 2 -3.45 -22.97 -1.45
CA THR A 2 -2.23 -23.49 -2.09
C THR A 2 -1.15 -23.74 -1.03
N ASP A 3 -0.47 -24.88 -1.11
CA ASP A 3 0.60 -25.25 -0.18
C ASP A 3 1.89 -24.52 -0.59
N PHE A 4 2.26 -23.46 0.13
CA PHE A 4 3.42 -22.62 -0.19
C PHE A 4 4.74 -23.39 -0.19
N TYR A 5 4.86 -24.47 0.59
CA TYR A 5 6.04 -25.33 0.55
C TYR A 5 6.11 -26.10 -0.77
N LYS A 6 4.97 -26.60 -1.26
CA LYS A 6 4.89 -27.23 -2.59
C LYS A 6 5.08 -26.22 -3.73
N VAL A 7 4.56 -25.00 -3.59
CA VAL A 7 4.78 -23.93 -4.57
C VAL A 7 6.25 -23.61 -4.69
N LEU A 8 7.01 -23.59 -3.60
CA LEU A 8 8.46 -23.42 -3.64
C LEU A 8 9.22 -24.73 -3.90
N GLY A 9 8.57 -25.90 -3.84
CA GLY A 9 9.20 -27.21 -4.03
C GLY A 9 10.11 -27.63 -2.87
N VAL A 10 9.86 -27.13 -1.67
CA VAL A 10 10.63 -27.41 -0.45
C VAL A 10 9.80 -28.20 0.56
N ARG A 11 10.47 -28.80 1.56
CA ARG A 11 9.79 -29.48 2.67
C ARG A 11 9.28 -28.48 3.70
N GLN A 12 8.25 -28.84 4.47
CA GLN A 12 7.69 -27.98 5.54
C GLN A 12 8.72 -27.60 6.61
N ASN A 13 9.70 -28.48 6.87
CA ASN A 13 10.81 -28.23 7.79
C ASN A 13 11.99 -27.49 7.14
N ALA A 14 11.85 -26.97 5.91
CA ALA A 14 12.93 -26.29 5.21
C ALA A 14 13.39 -25.06 5.98
N THR A 15 14.71 -24.90 6.04
CA THR A 15 15.35 -23.73 6.62
C THR A 15 15.10 -22.49 5.76
N LEU A 16 15.25 -21.29 6.34
CA LEU A 16 15.15 -20.04 5.58
C LEU A 16 16.14 -20.00 4.41
N ALA A 17 17.32 -20.58 4.57
CA ALA A 17 18.33 -20.68 3.51
C ALA A 17 17.85 -21.55 2.34
N GLU A 18 17.17 -22.65 2.61
CA GLU A 18 16.59 -23.54 1.58
C GLU A 18 15.41 -22.89 0.87
N ILE A 19 14.55 -22.18 1.60
CA ILE A 19 13.42 -21.40 1.05
C ILE A 19 13.94 -20.31 0.11
N LYS A 20 14.96 -19.55 0.55
CA LYS A 20 15.62 -18.52 -0.29
C LYS A 20 16.27 -19.11 -1.53
N ARG A 21 16.91 -20.29 -1.42
CA ARG A 21 17.52 -20.98 -2.56
C ARG A 21 16.46 -21.41 -3.57
N ALA A 22 15.39 -22.05 -3.10
CA ALA A 22 14.32 -22.54 -3.94
C ALA A 22 13.57 -21.41 -4.66
N TYR A 23 13.33 -20.30 -3.97
CA TYR A 23 12.77 -19.09 -4.56
C TYR A 23 13.63 -18.56 -5.72
N ARG A 24 14.95 -18.41 -5.52
CA ARG A 24 15.85 -17.93 -6.58
C ARG A 24 15.85 -18.82 -7.82
N GLU A 25 15.86 -20.14 -7.63
CA GLU A 25 15.78 -21.09 -8.75
C GLU A 25 14.45 -20.97 -9.50
N LYS A 26 13.32 -20.83 -8.79
CA LYS A 26 12.01 -20.68 -9.43
C LYS A 26 11.85 -19.36 -10.15
N VAL A 27 12.29 -18.25 -9.56
CA VAL A 27 12.29 -16.93 -10.22
C VAL A 27 13.11 -16.99 -11.51
N LYS A 28 14.30 -17.59 -11.48
CA LYS A 28 15.15 -17.74 -12.68
C LYS A 28 14.45 -18.51 -13.81
N ASN A 29 13.62 -19.51 -13.47
CA ASN A 29 12.91 -20.35 -14.43
C ASN A 29 11.55 -19.78 -14.88
N LEU A 30 11.02 -18.78 -14.19
CA LEU A 30 9.70 -18.19 -14.46
C LEU A 30 9.79 -16.72 -14.88
N HIS A 31 10.98 -16.10 -14.81
CA HIS A 31 11.12 -14.69 -15.16
C HIS A 31 10.90 -14.48 -16.67
N PRO A 32 9.98 -13.60 -17.07
CA PRO A 32 9.68 -13.35 -18.49
C PRO A 32 10.90 -12.82 -19.25
N ASP A 33 11.78 -12.03 -18.62
CA ASP A 33 13.02 -11.57 -19.27
C ASP A 33 14.04 -12.70 -19.55
N LEU A 34 13.96 -13.81 -18.82
CA LEU A 34 14.86 -14.96 -18.99
C LEU A 34 14.27 -16.04 -19.89
N THR A 35 12.94 -16.16 -19.94
CA THR A 35 12.23 -17.24 -20.63
C THR A 35 11.42 -16.78 -21.84
N GLY A 36 11.12 -15.48 -21.96
CA GLY A 36 10.26 -14.90 -22.99
C GLY A 36 8.78 -15.29 -22.87
N ASP A 37 8.39 -16.02 -21.83
CA ASP A 37 7.07 -16.61 -21.68
C ASP A 37 6.21 -15.84 -20.66
N ILE A 38 5.32 -14.98 -21.18
CA ILE A 38 4.41 -14.15 -20.38
C ILE A 38 3.24 -14.98 -19.82
N THR A 39 3.02 -16.19 -20.33
CA THR A 39 1.86 -17.03 -19.94
C THR A 39 1.99 -17.60 -18.52
N ARG A 40 3.19 -17.54 -17.92
CA ARG A 40 3.48 -18.05 -16.56
C ARG A 40 3.44 -16.98 -15.48
N LYS A 41 2.85 -15.82 -15.77
CA LYS A 41 2.69 -14.72 -14.81
C LYS A 41 2.01 -15.17 -13.51
N ASP A 42 1.00 -16.03 -13.61
CA ASP A 42 0.27 -16.54 -12.46
C ASP A 42 1.15 -17.44 -11.58
N GLU A 43 1.93 -18.35 -12.20
CA GLU A 43 2.90 -19.19 -11.49
C GLU A 43 4.01 -18.35 -10.82
N PHE A 44 4.46 -17.29 -11.49
CA PHE A 44 5.43 -16.34 -10.94
C PHE A 44 4.86 -15.64 -9.69
N ASN A 45 3.63 -15.14 -9.79
CA ASN A 45 2.95 -14.48 -8.66
C ASN A 45 2.76 -15.44 -7.49
N GLU A 46 2.40 -16.70 -7.74
CA GLU A 46 2.29 -17.72 -6.69
C GLU A 46 3.64 -17.98 -5.99
N VAL A 47 4.74 -18.04 -6.75
CA VAL A 47 6.09 -18.23 -6.19
C VAL A 47 6.53 -17.05 -5.34
N VAL A 48 6.26 -15.82 -5.78
CA VAL A 48 6.54 -14.60 -5.01
C VAL A 48 5.72 -14.59 -3.72
N HIS A 49 4.42 -14.91 -3.81
CA HIS A 49 3.53 -14.95 -2.65
C HIS A 49 3.95 -16.03 -1.63
N ALA A 50 4.27 -17.24 -2.11
CA ALA A 50 4.76 -18.33 -1.27
C ALA A 50 6.08 -17.96 -0.56
N TYR A 51 6.99 -17.30 -1.26
CA TYR A 51 8.23 -16.80 -0.65
C TYR A 51 7.96 -15.71 0.40
N ARG A 52 7.08 -14.75 0.13
CA ARG A 52 6.72 -13.69 1.08
C ARG A 52 6.24 -14.26 2.41
N VAL A 53 5.33 -15.24 2.37
CA VAL A 53 4.79 -15.89 3.57
C VAL A 53 5.82 -16.76 4.28
N LEU A 54 6.62 -17.55 3.55
CA LEU A 54 7.54 -18.51 4.16
C LEU A 54 8.90 -17.91 4.58
N SER A 55 9.26 -16.73 4.06
CA SER A 55 10.52 -16.05 4.39
C SER A 55 10.45 -15.21 5.67
N ASP A 56 9.26 -14.75 6.04
CA ASP A 56 9.00 -14.08 7.32
C ASP A 56 8.67 -15.11 8.41
N THR A 57 9.35 -15.02 9.54
CA THR A 57 9.21 -16.00 10.65
C THR A 57 7.84 -15.95 11.31
N ARG A 58 7.20 -14.78 11.40
CA ARG A 58 5.87 -14.61 11.98
C ARG A 58 4.79 -15.10 11.01
N GLN A 59 4.86 -14.69 9.74
CA GLN A 59 3.93 -15.12 8.71
C GLN A 59 4.02 -16.63 8.46
N ARG A 60 5.23 -17.20 8.48
CA ARG A 60 5.45 -18.64 8.44
C ARG A 60 4.84 -19.35 9.64
N SER A 61 5.01 -18.83 10.86
CA SER A 61 4.40 -19.41 12.06
C SER A 61 2.87 -19.44 11.96
N ILE A 62 2.26 -18.35 11.51
CA ILE A 62 0.81 -18.25 11.31
C ILE A 62 0.34 -19.23 10.22
N PHE A 63 1.09 -19.31 9.12
CA PHE A 63 0.82 -20.26 8.04
C PHE A 63 0.96 -21.72 8.50
N ASP A 64 2.01 -22.03 9.26
CA ASP A 64 2.30 -23.36 9.80
C ASP A 64 1.26 -23.76 10.85
N GLU A 65 0.84 -22.87 11.73
CA GLU A 65 -0.26 -23.10 12.65
C GLU A 65 -1.55 -23.39 11.88
N SER A 66 -1.92 -22.55 10.90
CA SER A 66 -3.11 -22.75 10.08
C SER A 66 -3.08 -24.07 9.29
N SER A 67 -1.88 -24.51 8.88
CA SER A 67 -1.65 -25.76 8.13
C SER A 67 -1.61 -26.98 9.05
N PHE A 68 -1.09 -26.83 10.27
CA PHE A 68 -1.05 -27.85 11.33
C PHE A 68 -2.46 -28.14 11.90
N PHE A 69 -3.29 -27.11 12.03
CA PHE A 69 -4.72 -27.28 12.38
C PHE A 69 -5.51 -28.07 11.32
N LYS A 70 -5.05 -28.09 10.05
CA LYS A 70 -5.65 -28.91 8.98
C LYS A 70 -5.16 -30.36 8.97
N SER A 71 -3.89 -30.61 9.32
CA SER A 71 -3.32 -31.98 9.26
C SER A 71 -3.80 -32.89 10.40
N LYS A 72 -4.19 -32.32 11.55
CA LYS A 72 -4.82 -33.05 12.67
C LYS A 72 -6.34 -33.29 12.50
N GLN A 73 -6.96 -32.77 11.44
CA GLN A 73 -8.41 -32.89 11.18
C GLN A 73 -8.76 -33.89 10.04
N SER A 74 -8.02 -34.98 9.91
CA SER A 74 -8.51 -36.16 9.16
C SER A 74 -9.55 -36.99 9.93
N GLY A 75 -10.21 -36.40 10.95
CA GLY A 75 -11.27 -37.06 11.68
C GLY A 75 -11.87 -36.22 12.80
N HIS A 76 -12.38 -35.01 12.52
CA HIS A 76 -13.45 -34.36 13.29
C HIS A 76 -13.91 -33.11 12.52
N LYS A 77 -15.23 -32.99 12.26
CA LYS A 77 -15.86 -31.74 11.79
C LYS A 77 -15.61 -30.66 12.84
N SER A 78 -14.62 -29.80 12.61
CA SER A 78 -14.35 -28.62 13.41
C SER A 78 -14.54 -27.41 12.51
N GLU A 79 -15.36 -26.47 12.96
CA GLU A 79 -15.60 -25.22 12.25
C GLU A 79 -14.25 -24.53 11.98
N SER A 80 -13.95 -24.31 10.69
CA SER A 80 -12.76 -23.58 10.26
C SER A 80 -12.69 -22.26 11.02
N PHE A 81 -11.62 -22.04 11.80
CA PHE A 81 -11.42 -20.79 12.54
C PHE A 81 -11.54 -19.61 11.58
N ASN A 82 -12.58 -18.82 11.77
CA ASN A 82 -12.91 -17.73 10.86
C ASN A 82 -12.17 -16.48 11.35
N TYR A 83 -10.95 -16.29 10.85
CA TYR A 83 -10.09 -15.16 11.22
C TYR A 83 -10.76 -13.80 10.99
N TYR A 84 -11.56 -13.68 9.92
CA TYR A 84 -12.37 -12.47 9.68
C TYR A 84 -13.40 -12.24 10.78
N LYS A 85 -14.13 -13.29 11.17
CA LYS A 85 -15.10 -13.21 12.28
C LYS A 85 -14.39 -12.82 13.57
N TRP A 86 -13.26 -13.45 13.86
CA TRP A 86 -12.43 -13.15 15.03
C TRP A 86 -11.95 -11.69 15.06
N LEU A 87 -11.51 -11.13 13.93
CA LEU A 87 -11.16 -9.70 13.83
C LEU A 87 -12.39 -8.80 13.99
N SER A 88 -13.52 -9.17 13.39
CA SER A 88 -14.74 -8.35 13.38
C SER A 88 -15.35 -8.14 14.77
N GLU A 89 -15.15 -9.09 15.67
CA GLU A 89 -15.63 -9.05 17.06
C GLU A 89 -14.79 -8.13 17.95
N ARG A 90 -13.59 -7.75 17.51
CA ARG A 90 -12.63 -6.95 18.28
C ARG A 90 -12.70 -5.47 17.89
N GLN A 91 -12.41 -4.62 18.87
CA GLN A 91 -12.43 -3.16 18.75
C GLN A 91 -11.06 -2.51 19.00
N ASP A 92 -10.01 -3.28 19.30
CA ASP A 92 -8.66 -2.74 19.40
C ASP A 92 -8.12 -2.30 18.04
N TYR A 93 -7.26 -1.27 18.05
CA TYR A 93 -6.77 -0.62 16.84
C TYR A 93 -6.02 -1.58 15.90
N GLU A 94 -5.22 -2.50 16.45
CA GLU A 94 -4.51 -3.49 15.65
C GLU A 94 -5.48 -4.41 14.90
N SER A 95 -6.53 -4.88 15.58
CA SER A 95 -7.56 -5.73 14.98
C SER A 95 -8.37 -4.98 13.92
N ARG A 96 -8.73 -3.71 14.16
CA ARG A 96 -9.43 -2.89 13.15
C ARG A 96 -8.55 -2.61 11.93
N ALA A 97 -7.28 -2.28 12.14
CA ALA A 97 -6.31 -2.10 11.07
C ALA A 97 -6.21 -3.37 10.20
N LYS A 98 -6.02 -4.54 10.82
CA LYS A 98 -5.96 -5.83 10.12
C LYS A 98 -7.27 -6.19 9.43
N LEU A 99 -8.41 -5.81 10.02
CA LEU A 99 -9.73 -6.05 9.44
C LEU A 99 -9.91 -5.28 8.13
N ILE A 100 -9.48 -4.02 8.05
CA ILE A 100 -9.55 -3.21 6.81
C ILE A 100 -8.89 -3.98 5.66
N PHE A 101 -7.64 -4.41 5.84
CA PHE A 101 -6.90 -5.12 4.78
C PHE A 101 -7.45 -6.50 4.48
N TYR A 102 -7.83 -7.27 5.50
CA TYR A 102 -8.43 -8.58 5.25
C TYR A 102 -9.76 -8.47 4.50
N THR A 103 -10.46 -7.34 4.68
CA THR A 103 -11.70 -7.04 3.96
C THR A 103 -11.42 -6.64 2.51
N LEU A 104 -10.39 -5.82 2.24
CA LEU A 104 -9.91 -5.54 0.88
C LEU A 104 -9.56 -6.83 0.12
N MET A 105 -8.79 -7.73 0.73
CA MET A 105 -8.37 -9.00 0.11
C MET A 105 -9.53 -9.96 -0.22
N ARG A 106 -10.74 -9.66 0.26
CA ARG A 106 -11.96 -10.45 -0.03
C ARG A 106 -12.87 -9.77 -1.05
N ASN A 107 -12.38 -8.75 -1.75
CA ASN A 107 -13.13 -7.93 -2.70
C ASN A 107 -14.39 -7.34 -2.05
N LYS A 108 -14.22 -6.81 -0.84
CA LYS A 108 -15.25 -6.10 -0.07
C LYS A 108 -14.78 -4.67 0.18
N GLU A 109 -14.43 -3.99 -0.88
CA GLU A 109 -13.75 -2.70 -0.86
C GLU A 109 -14.60 -1.62 -0.16
N ASP A 110 -15.92 -1.67 -0.35
CA ASP A 110 -16.86 -0.76 0.33
C ASP A 110 -16.81 -0.90 1.86
N GLU A 111 -16.79 -2.13 2.38
CA GLU A 111 -16.70 -2.40 3.82
C GLU A 111 -15.34 -1.96 4.38
N ALA A 112 -14.26 -2.18 3.62
CA ALA A 112 -12.92 -1.81 4.04
C ALA A 112 -12.73 -0.29 4.13
N VAL A 113 -13.17 0.45 3.09
CA VAL A 113 -13.09 1.91 3.07
C VAL A 113 -13.97 2.51 4.17
N ALA A 114 -15.19 1.99 4.34
CA ALA A 114 -16.07 2.45 5.42
C ALA A 114 -15.43 2.27 6.80
N GLU A 115 -14.78 1.13 7.04
CA GLU A 115 -14.09 0.89 8.30
C GLU A 115 -12.86 1.79 8.47
N PHE A 116 -12.08 2.01 7.41
CA PHE A 116 -10.95 2.93 7.43
C PHE A 116 -11.38 4.36 7.80
N LYS A 117 -12.40 4.91 7.12
CA LYS A 117 -12.93 6.24 7.39
C LYS A 117 -13.51 6.35 8.80
N ARG A 118 -14.19 5.30 9.28
CA ARG A 118 -14.70 5.22 10.66
C ARG A 118 -13.56 5.30 11.67
N MET A 119 -12.46 4.60 11.43
CA MET A 119 -11.28 4.63 12.30
C MET A 119 -10.65 6.02 12.33
N GLN A 120 -10.44 6.65 11.17
CA GLN A 120 -9.91 8.02 11.10
C GLN A 120 -10.81 9.04 11.81
N THR A 121 -12.13 8.92 11.64
CA THR A 121 -13.09 9.86 12.24
C THR A 121 -13.15 9.76 13.76
N ASN A 122 -13.13 8.54 14.30
CA ASN A 122 -13.23 8.32 15.74
C ASN A 122 -11.89 8.47 16.48
N HIS A 123 -10.79 8.25 15.77
CA HIS A 123 -9.45 8.18 16.34
C HIS A 123 -8.45 8.93 15.44
N PRO A 124 -8.29 10.25 15.61
CA PRO A 124 -7.37 11.04 14.78
C PRO A 124 -5.91 10.57 14.82
N ASP A 125 -5.48 9.99 15.95
CA ASP A 125 -4.12 9.46 16.12
C ASP A 125 -3.92 8.07 15.47
N PHE A 126 -4.99 7.46 14.94
CA PHE A 126 -4.93 6.14 14.32
C PHE A 126 -4.15 6.20 13.00
N THR A 127 -3.01 5.53 12.95
CA THR A 127 -2.22 5.38 11.72
C THR A 127 -2.05 3.91 11.38
N LEU A 128 -2.44 3.53 10.15
CA LEU A 128 -2.33 2.14 9.69
C LEU A 128 -0.91 1.59 9.79
N LYS A 129 0.11 2.39 9.42
CA LYS A 129 1.51 1.95 9.39
C LYS A 129 2.02 1.35 10.70
N ASP A 130 1.44 1.77 11.83
CA ASP A 130 1.91 1.35 13.16
C ASP A 130 1.55 -0.12 13.46
N TYR A 131 0.62 -0.70 12.70
CA TYR A 131 0.09 -2.06 12.91
C TYR A 131 0.57 -3.07 11.86
N PHE A 132 1.44 -2.67 10.95
CA PHE A 132 1.94 -3.52 9.86
C PHE A 132 3.45 -3.48 9.77
N THR A 133 4.02 -4.51 9.12
CA THR A 133 5.39 -4.39 8.63
C THR A 133 5.44 -3.33 7.54
N ARG A 134 6.64 -2.81 7.27
CA ARG A 134 6.83 -1.81 6.23
C ARG A 134 6.32 -2.32 4.87
N GLU A 135 6.65 -3.57 4.54
CA GLU A 135 6.27 -4.23 3.30
C GLU A 135 4.75 -4.39 3.18
N ASP A 136 4.11 -4.93 4.23
CA ASP A 136 2.66 -5.14 4.25
C ASP A 136 1.92 -3.79 4.16
N PHE A 137 2.37 -2.77 4.90
CA PHE A 137 1.76 -1.45 4.82
C PHE A 137 1.86 -0.86 3.41
N MET A 138 3.01 -0.97 2.76
CA MET A 138 3.18 -0.37 1.43
C MET A 138 2.36 -1.11 0.37
N ASP A 139 2.29 -2.44 0.42
CA ASP A 139 1.45 -3.24 -0.49
C ASP A 139 -0.04 -2.91 -0.30
N TYR A 140 -0.55 -3.05 0.93
CA TYR A 140 -1.99 -2.90 1.19
C TYR A 140 -2.42 -1.44 1.24
N GLY A 141 -1.54 -0.53 1.65
CA GLY A 141 -1.77 0.89 1.65
C GLY A 141 -1.92 1.44 0.23
N TYR A 142 -1.16 0.91 -0.73
CA TYR A 142 -1.32 1.29 -2.14
C TYR A 142 -2.70 0.86 -2.68
N ILE A 143 -3.12 -0.39 -2.43
CA ILE A 143 -4.45 -0.88 -2.84
C ILE A 143 -5.55 -0.03 -2.20
N LEU A 144 -5.44 0.28 -0.91
CA LEU A 144 -6.39 1.15 -0.23
C LEU A 144 -6.43 2.56 -0.85
N ALA A 145 -5.28 3.12 -1.24
CA ALA A 145 -5.21 4.40 -1.93
C ALA A 145 -5.91 4.35 -3.30
N GLU A 146 -5.76 3.28 -4.08
CA GLU A 146 -6.50 3.08 -5.34
C GLU A 146 -8.01 3.07 -5.10
N GLU A 147 -8.48 2.34 -4.09
CA GLU A 147 -9.90 2.28 -3.74
C GLU A 147 -10.48 3.61 -3.24
N LEU A 148 -9.67 4.42 -2.54
CA LEU A 148 -10.06 5.76 -2.12
C LEU A 148 -10.18 6.72 -3.31
N VAL A 149 -9.27 6.64 -4.28
CA VAL A 149 -9.32 7.45 -5.51
C VAL A 149 -10.57 7.14 -6.34
N ILE A 150 -10.96 5.86 -6.44
CA ILE A 150 -12.22 5.44 -7.11
C ILE A 150 -13.44 6.12 -6.48
N ARG A 151 -13.40 6.36 -5.17
CA ARG A 151 -14.48 6.99 -4.38
C ARG A 151 -14.33 8.52 -4.25
N ALA A 152 -13.39 9.12 -4.98
CA ALA A 152 -13.07 10.54 -4.92
C ALA A 152 -12.56 11.05 -3.54
N GLU A 153 -12.05 10.15 -2.71
CA GLU A 153 -11.43 10.44 -1.41
C GLU A 153 -9.94 10.78 -1.61
N TYR A 154 -9.66 11.81 -2.41
CA TYR A 154 -8.31 12.12 -2.89
C TYR A 154 -7.33 12.55 -1.80
N TYR A 155 -7.82 13.24 -0.77
CA TYR A 155 -6.98 13.69 0.36
C TYR A 155 -6.42 12.50 1.12
N ASP A 156 -7.29 11.58 1.57
CA ASP A 156 -6.88 10.38 2.30
C ASP A 156 -6.00 9.46 1.43
N ALA A 157 -6.32 9.32 0.14
CA ALA A 157 -5.49 8.57 -0.79
C ALA A 157 -4.07 9.16 -0.88
N PHE A 158 -3.95 10.49 -1.00
CA PHE A 158 -2.66 11.16 -1.04
C PHE A 158 -1.86 10.96 0.25
N LEU A 159 -2.49 11.05 1.43
CA LEU A 159 -1.80 10.82 2.70
C LEU A 159 -1.24 9.39 2.84
N LEU A 160 -1.91 8.38 2.28
CA LEU A 160 -1.36 7.03 2.21
C LEU A 160 -0.17 6.95 1.25
N LEU A 161 -0.31 7.53 0.06
CA LEU A 161 0.75 7.53 -0.96
C LEU A 161 2.00 8.28 -0.49
N GLU A 162 1.84 9.41 0.20
CA GLU A 162 2.93 10.16 0.79
C GLU A 162 3.73 9.30 1.79
N GLN A 163 3.04 8.55 2.67
CA GLN A 163 3.70 7.64 3.61
C GLN A 163 4.47 6.55 2.87
N ILE A 164 3.90 5.98 1.81
CA ILE A 164 4.54 4.97 0.97
C ILE A 164 5.80 5.54 0.31
N ILE A 165 5.71 6.75 -0.26
CA ILE A 165 6.84 7.42 -0.91
C ILE A 165 7.97 7.69 0.09
N LYS A 166 7.66 8.23 1.27
CA LYS A 166 8.65 8.47 2.34
C LYS A 166 9.31 7.17 2.80
N MET A 167 8.54 6.09 2.93
CA MET A 167 9.09 4.77 3.26
C MET A 167 10.02 4.23 2.17
N GLU A 168 9.72 4.45 0.89
CA GLU A 168 10.57 4.02 -0.23
C GLU A 168 11.87 4.82 -0.31
N TYR A 169 11.83 6.14 -0.09
CA TYR A 169 13.05 6.95 -0.01
C TYR A 169 13.95 6.55 1.15
N SER A 170 13.38 6.06 2.25
CA SER A 170 14.15 5.57 3.41
C SER A 170 14.90 4.27 3.11
N TYR A 171 14.29 3.34 2.38
CA TYR A 171 14.88 2.06 1.98
C TYR A 171 14.17 1.53 0.73
N ARG A 172 14.91 1.13 -0.31
CA ARG A 172 14.29 0.71 -1.58
C ARG A 172 13.65 -0.67 -1.48
N TYR A 173 12.35 -0.76 -1.73
CA TYR A 173 11.55 -1.99 -1.74
C TYR A 173 10.68 -2.09 -3.01
N PHE A 174 9.96 -1.02 -3.37
CA PHE A 174 9.13 -0.90 -4.58
C PHE A 174 9.92 -0.60 -5.86
N TYR A 175 11.23 -0.83 -5.94
CA TYR A 175 12.04 -0.27 -7.03
C TYR A 175 11.45 -0.41 -8.45
N ILE A 176 10.79 -1.53 -8.75
CA ILE A 176 10.15 -1.77 -10.05
C ILE A 176 8.82 -1.02 -10.22
N PHE A 177 8.00 -0.95 -9.16
CA PHE A 177 6.64 -0.38 -9.16
C PHE A 177 6.56 1.06 -8.63
N PHE A 178 7.67 1.59 -8.12
CA PHE A 178 7.73 2.92 -7.55
C PHE A 178 7.47 4.03 -8.57
N PRO A 179 7.94 3.94 -9.84
CA PRO A 179 7.54 4.90 -10.86
C PRO A 179 6.02 4.98 -11.05
N GLU A 180 5.30 3.87 -10.90
CA GLU A 180 3.85 3.78 -10.98
C GLU A 180 3.20 4.46 -9.78
N VAL A 181 3.71 4.24 -8.56
CA VAL A 181 3.25 4.95 -7.36
C VAL A 181 3.40 6.47 -7.53
N ILE A 182 4.55 6.93 -8.03
CA ILE A 182 4.81 8.35 -8.29
C ILE A 182 3.87 8.87 -9.38
N SER A 183 3.73 8.15 -10.49
CA SER A 183 2.84 8.53 -11.60
C SER A 183 1.38 8.63 -11.14
N PHE A 184 0.93 7.68 -10.34
CA PHE A 184 -0.41 7.66 -9.75
C PHE A 184 -0.62 8.85 -8.80
N THR A 185 0.35 9.11 -7.92
CA THR A 185 0.34 10.27 -7.01
C THR A 185 0.28 11.59 -7.77
N LEU A 186 1.12 11.75 -8.80
CA LEU A 186 1.13 12.95 -9.65
C LEU A 186 -0.18 13.14 -10.42
N ASN A 187 -0.85 12.05 -10.82
CA ASN A 187 -2.15 12.12 -11.49
C ASN A 187 -3.20 12.75 -10.57
N ILE A 188 -3.30 12.25 -9.34
CA ILE A 188 -4.21 12.77 -8.30
C ILE A 188 -3.93 14.26 -8.08
N LEU A 189 -2.67 14.62 -7.79
CA LEU A 189 -2.24 15.99 -7.50
C LEU A 189 -2.55 16.98 -8.64
N LYS A 190 -2.44 16.54 -9.90
CA LYS A 190 -2.61 17.41 -11.07
C LYS A 190 -4.06 17.52 -11.56
N ARG A 191 -4.92 16.54 -11.25
CA ARG A 191 -6.23 16.43 -11.88
C ARG A 191 -7.40 16.47 -10.91
N ASN A 192 -7.19 16.10 -9.64
CA ASN A 192 -8.28 15.76 -8.75
C ASN A 192 -8.37 16.64 -7.49
N ILE A 193 -7.30 17.35 -7.12
CA ILE A 193 -7.27 18.17 -5.89
C ILE A 193 -8.17 19.41 -6.02
N ASP A 194 -7.88 20.31 -6.97
CA ASP A 194 -8.57 21.61 -7.14
C ASP A 194 -10.09 21.54 -7.33
N THR A 195 -10.63 20.39 -7.72
CA THR A 195 -12.04 20.27 -8.13
C THR A 195 -12.94 19.68 -7.05
N VAL A 196 -12.36 19.01 -6.06
CA VAL A 196 -13.11 18.19 -5.09
C VAL A 196 -12.83 18.58 -3.65
N ILE A 197 -11.63 19.10 -3.38
CA ILE A 197 -11.18 19.43 -2.03
C ILE A 197 -11.32 20.94 -1.80
N ASN A 198 -11.55 21.36 -0.55
CA ASN A 198 -11.56 22.79 -0.20
C ASN A 198 -10.16 23.42 -0.29
N ASP A 199 -10.10 24.74 -0.40
CA ASP A 199 -8.84 25.47 -0.62
C ASP A 199 -7.78 25.20 0.47
N GLU A 200 -8.19 25.04 1.74
CA GLU A 200 -7.27 24.78 2.87
C GLU A 200 -6.61 23.39 2.79
N LEU A 201 -7.41 22.35 2.51
CA LEU A 201 -6.91 20.98 2.36
C LEU A 201 -6.12 20.81 1.05
N ALA A 202 -6.47 21.55 -0.01
CA ALA A 202 -5.68 21.59 -1.24
C ALA A 202 -4.29 22.18 -0.99
N LEU A 203 -4.19 23.26 -0.20
CA LEU A 203 -2.91 23.82 0.24
C LEU A 203 -2.07 22.83 1.03
N ASP A 204 -2.66 22.16 2.03
CA ASP A 204 -1.96 21.12 2.82
C ASP A 204 -1.39 20.02 1.92
N VAL A 205 -2.19 19.55 0.95
CA VAL A 205 -1.74 18.53 -0.02
C VAL A 205 -0.57 19.03 -0.85
N TYR A 206 -0.61 20.25 -1.36
CA TYR A 206 0.47 20.78 -2.20
C TYR A 206 1.74 21.07 -1.40
N GLU A 207 1.63 21.55 -0.17
CA GLU A 207 2.77 21.74 0.74
C GLU A 207 3.47 20.40 1.02
N ARG A 208 2.69 19.38 1.38
CA ARG A 208 3.19 18.03 1.58
C ARG A 208 3.80 17.42 0.32
N ALA A 209 3.24 17.72 -0.86
CA ALA A 209 3.80 17.26 -2.13
C ALA A 209 5.16 17.92 -2.45
N LEU A 210 5.35 19.18 -2.06
CA LEU A 210 6.65 19.86 -2.19
C LEU A 210 7.72 19.23 -1.29
N ASP A 211 7.35 18.81 -0.07
CA ASP A 211 8.26 18.09 0.83
C ASP A 211 8.74 16.74 0.27
N LEU A 212 8.03 16.17 -0.71
CA LEU A 212 8.42 14.93 -1.38
C LEU A 212 9.44 15.15 -2.52
N GLU A 213 9.69 16.40 -2.92
CA GLU A 213 10.63 16.75 -4.01
C GLU A 213 10.40 15.92 -5.29
N LEU A 214 9.17 15.92 -5.80
CA LEU A 214 8.73 15.09 -6.95
C LEU A 214 9.28 15.59 -8.31
N GLY A 215 10.20 16.54 -8.27
CA GLY A 215 10.96 17.04 -9.40
C GLY A 215 10.54 18.45 -9.80
N LYS A 216 11.52 19.27 -10.17
CA LYS A 216 11.37 20.72 -10.41
C LYS A 216 10.13 21.13 -11.21
N THR A 217 9.81 20.42 -12.29
CA THR A 217 8.62 20.74 -13.12
C THR A 217 7.31 20.48 -12.38
N ASN A 218 7.23 19.43 -11.57
CA ASN A 218 6.07 19.11 -10.76
C ASN A 218 5.96 20.08 -9.58
N ASP A 219 7.08 20.35 -8.91
CA ASP A 219 7.13 21.25 -7.75
C ASP A 219 6.76 22.69 -8.15
N ALA A 220 7.27 23.17 -9.30
CA ALA A 220 6.87 24.44 -9.88
C ALA A 220 5.37 24.48 -10.21
N PHE A 221 4.78 23.36 -10.64
CA PHE A 221 3.33 23.25 -10.87
C PHE A 221 2.55 23.36 -9.55
N PHE A 222 2.96 22.65 -8.50
CA PHE A 222 2.30 22.73 -7.18
C PHE A 222 2.36 24.14 -6.60
N LEU A 223 3.49 24.83 -6.71
CA LEU A 223 3.62 26.24 -6.29
C LEU A 223 2.66 27.17 -7.04
N ARG A 224 2.40 26.92 -8.33
CA ARG A 224 1.39 27.70 -9.08
C ARG A 224 -0.02 27.43 -8.56
N LYS A 225 -0.32 26.17 -8.24
CA LYS A 225 -1.61 25.80 -7.65
C LYS A 225 -1.82 26.43 -6.29
N MET A 226 -0.82 26.37 -5.41
CA MET A 226 -0.86 27.10 -4.14
C MET A 226 -1.08 28.60 -4.31
N SER A 227 -0.44 29.23 -5.31
CA SER A 227 -0.69 30.65 -5.63
C SER A 227 -2.15 30.94 -5.99
N GLU A 228 -2.80 30.05 -6.73
CA GLU A 228 -4.22 30.14 -7.08
C GLU A 228 -5.12 29.98 -5.84
N GLU A 229 -4.81 29.03 -4.95
CA GLU A 229 -5.53 28.82 -3.69
C GLU A 229 -5.37 30.00 -2.71
N TYR A 230 -4.15 30.44 -2.45
CA TYR A 230 -3.87 31.58 -1.56
C TYR A 230 -4.60 32.86 -2.02
N ARG A 231 -4.72 33.06 -3.35
CA ARG A 231 -5.54 34.15 -3.90
C ARG A 231 -7.02 34.02 -3.60
N ARG A 232 -7.59 32.80 -3.67
CA ARG A 232 -8.99 32.55 -3.30
C ARG A 232 -9.25 32.83 -1.83
N LEU A 233 -8.29 32.49 -0.97
CA LEU A 233 -8.32 32.77 0.47
C LEU A 233 -8.03 34.24 0.83
N GLY A 234 -7.62 35.06 -0.15
CA GLY A 234 -7.35 36.49 0.04
C GLY A 234 -5.92 36.83 0.47
N ASP A 235 -5.02 35.87 0.59
CA ASP A 235 -3.60 36.10 0.86
C ASP A 235 -2.81 36.32 -0.44
N THR A 236 -2.89 37.53 -0.96
CA THR A 236 -2.19 37.90 -2.20
C THR A 236 -0.67 37.94 -2.03
N ALA A 237 -0.17 38.20 -0.83
CA ALA A 237 1.26 38.30 -0.58
C ALA A 237 1.94 36.93 -0.69
N THR A 238 1.40 35.93 0.00
CA THR A 238 1.90 34.55 -0.08
C THR A 238 1.72 33.98 -1.49
N ALA A 239 0.61 34.29 -2.15
CA ALA A 239 0.39 33.87 -3.53
C ALA A 239 1.47 34.39 -4.51
N GLU A 240 1.91 35.64 -4.37
CA GLU A 240 3.00 36.20 -5.20
C GLU A 240 4.34 35.53 -4.91
N ILE A 241 4.61 35.20 -3.64
CA ILE A 241 5.80 34.44 -3.25
C ILE A 241 5.81 33.09 -3.96
N CYS A 242 4.73 32.31 -3.88
CA CYS A 242 4.62 31.01 -4.55
C CYS A 242 4.84 31.11 -6.07
N LEU A 243 4.26 32.11 -6.73
CA LEU A 243 4.40 32.30 -8.18
C LEU A 243 5.85 32.63 -8.59
N ARG A 244 6.52 33.46 -7.79
CA ARG A 244 7.93 33.81 -8.01
C ARG A 244 8.84 32.61 -7.81
N GLU A 245 8.66 31.84 -6.73
CA GLU A 245 9.45 30.63 -6.49
C GLU A 245 9.22 29.58 -7.57
N SER A 246 7.99 29.42 -8.05
CA SER A 246 7.69 28.56 -9.20
C SER A 246 8.48 28.94 -10.45
N SER A 247 8.55 30.25 -10.75
CA SER A 247 9.27 30.74 -11.93
C SER A 247 10.77 30.46 -11.84
N LYS A 248 11.37 30.69 -10.66
CA LYS A 248 12.79 30.39 -10.40
C LYS A 248 13.15 28.92 -10.54
N MET A 249 12.22 28.00 -10.24
CA MET A 249 12.49 26.56 -10.36
C MET A 249 12.63 26.10 -11.83
N LEU A 250 12.10 26.87 -12.78
CA LEU A 250 12.09 26.55 -14.21
C LEU A 250 13.18 27.28 -15.02
N GLU A 251 13.91 28.21 -14.39
CA GLU A 251 15.11 28.86 -14.93
C GLU A 251 16.35 27.96 -14.81
#